data_AF-A0A6L5EHC7-F1
#
_entry.id   AF-A0A6L5EHC7-F1
#
_cell.length_a   1.000
_cell.length_b   1.000
_cell.length_c   1.000
_cell.angle_alpha   90.00
_cell.angle_beta   90.00
_cell.angle_gamma   90.00
#
_symmetry.space_group_name_H-M   'P 1'
#
loop_
_entity.id
_entity.type
_entity.pdbx_description
1 polymer ?
#
loop_
_entity_poly.entity_id
_entity_poly.type
_entity_poly.pdbx_seq_one_letter_code
_entity_poly.pdbx_strand_id
1 'polypeptide(L)'
;LLAALLSENGTKEIQNFLRNKLHIMLSTDLQKRFMQLNLNTTELEYSSIYLTHALFGVCQTWIAHGKKESSQEITDFLMKMLGDTN
;
A
#
# COMPACT_ATOMS: atom_id res chain seq x y z
N LEU A 1 1.18 -13.08 13.06
CA LEU A 1 1.36 -11.81 13.79
C LEU A 1 1.15 -10.58 12.91
N LEU A 2 1.96 -10.33 11.87
CA LEU A 2 1.86 -9.11 11.04
C LEU A 2 0.46 -8.84 10.44
N ALA A 3 -0.20 -9.87 9.92
CA ALA A 3 -1.56 -9.72 9.39
C ALA A 3 -2.60 -9.28 10.44
N ALA A 4 -2.42 -9.63 11.72
CA ALA A 4 -3.33 -9.18 12.77
C ALA A 4 -3.18 -7.67 13.04
N LEU A 5 -1.98 -7.12 12.83
CA LEU A 5 -1.68 -5.68 12.97
C LEU A 5 -2.29 -4.84 11.84
N LEU A 6 -2.47 -5.44 10.67
CA LEU A 6 -3.13 -4.83 9.51
C LEU A 6 -4.65 -5.02 9.54
N SER A 7 -5.14 -6.07 10.21
CA SER A 7 -6.58 -6.32 10.36
C SER A 7 -7.27 -5.24 11.18
N GLU A 8 -8.58 -5.08 11.00
CA GLU A 8 -9.40 -4.14 11.78
C GLU A 8 -9.35 -4.41 13.30
N ASN A 9 -8.95 -5.63 13.71
CA ASN A 9 -8.75 -6.00 15.10
C ASN A 9 -7.41 -5.52 15.70
N GLY A 10 -6.53 -4.92 14.90
CA GLY A 10 -5.32 -4.24 15.37
C GLY A 10 -5.63 -2.91 16.06
N THR A 11 -4.73 -2.41 16.91
CA THR A 11 -4.92 -1.09 17.51
C THR A 11 -4.78 0.01 16.45
N LYS A 12 -5.61 1.07 16.55
CA LYS A 12 -5.55 2.23 15.64
C LYS A 12 -4.14 2.82 15.54
N GLU A 13 -3.40 2.80 16.65
CA GLU A 13 -2.04 3.34 16.73
C GLU A 13 -1.05 2.54 15.87
N ILE A 14 -1.13 1.22 15.90
CA ILE A 14 -0.30 0.35 15.06
C ILE A 14 -0.69 0.46 13.59
N GLN A 15 -1.99 0.54 13.28
CA GLN A 15 -2.46 0.75 11.90
C GLN A 15 -1.98 2.11 11.36
N ASN A 16 -2.06 3.18 12.16
CA ASN A 16 -1.55 4.50 11.80
C ASN A 16 -0.03 4.50 11.60
N PHE A 17 0.70 3.80 12.47
CA PHE A 17 2.15 3.63 12.30
C PHE A 17 2.50 2.95 10.98
N LEU A 18 1.83 1.83 10.66
CA LEU A 18 2.06 1.09 9.42
C LEU A 18 1.68 1.91 8.18
N ARG A 19 0.55 2.64 8.24
CA ARG A 19 0.12 3.57 7.19
C ARG A 19 1.15 4.66 6.94
N ASN A 20 1.68 5.27 7.99
CA ASN A 20 2.72 6.30 7.87
C ASN A 20 4.02 5.75 7.29
N LYS A 21 4.44 4.54 7.69
CA LYS A 21 5.63 3.91 7.11
C LYS A 21 5.45 3.61 5.62
N LEU A 22 4.27 3.10 5.23
CA LEU A 22 3.94 2.83 3.84
C LEU A 22 3.89 4.13 3.01
N HIS A 23 3.31 5.20 3.56
CA HIS A 23 3.28 6.51 2.93
C HIS A 23 4.69 7.06 2.65
N ILE A 24 5.62 6.97 3.61
CA ILE A 24 7.00 7.44 3.42
C ILE A 24 7.72 6.62 2.33
N MET A 25 7.52 5.31 2.32
CA MET A 25 8.11 4.43 1.32
C MET A 25 7.56 4.76 -0.07
N LEU A 26 6.24 4.90 -0.18
CA LEU A 26 5.58 5.25 -1.44
C LEU A 26 5.97 6.64 -1.94
N SER A 27 6.05 7.67 -1.09
CA SER A 27 6.44 9.01 -1.55
C SER A 27 7.86 9.06 -2.12
N THR A 28 8.76 8.24 -1.57
CA THR A 28 10.16 8.15 -2.03
C THR A 28 10.29 7.36 -3.33
N ASP A 29 9.47 6.32 -3.50
CA ASP A 29 9.55 5.41 -4.64
C ASP A 29 8.61 5.78 -5.79
N LEU A 30 7.58 6.61 -5.55
CA LEU A 30 6.61 7.02 -6.57
C LEU A 30 7.28 7.69 -7.77
N GLN A 31 8.14 8.70 -7.53
CA GLN A 31 8.87 9.36 -8.61
C GLN A 31 9.76 8.38 -9.37
N LYS A 32 10.39 7.42 -8.67
CA LYS A 32 11.28 6.45 -9.30
C LYS A 32 10.52 5.43 -10.15
N ARG A 33 9.30 5.09 -9.74
CA ARG A 33 8.47 4.08 -10.39
C ARG A 33 7.67 4.66 -11.54
N PHE A 34 7.20 5.88 -11.34
CA PHE A 34 6.51 6.69 -12.34
C PHE A 34 7.42 7.80 -12.85
N MET A 35 8.69 7.52 -13.17
CA MET A 35 9.59 8.52 -13.79
C MET A 35 9.02 9.10 -15.10
N GLN A 36 7.94 8.53 -15.62
CA GLN A 36 7.16 9.01 -16.75
C GLN A 36 6.04 10.01 -16.38
N LEU A 37 5.61 10.07 -15.12
CA LEU A 37 4.66 11.05 -14.60
C LEU A 37 5.43 12.21 -13.96
N ASN A 38 5.46 13.36 -14.64
CA ASN A 38 6.01 14.60 -14.09
C ASN A 38 5.02 15.22 -13.08
N LEU A 39 4.94 14.61 -11.89
CA LEU A 39 4.09 15.09 -10.80
C LEU A 39 4.76 16.25 -10.06
N ASN A 40 3.98 17.30 -9.79
CA ASN A 40 4.41 18.39 -8.90
C ASN A 40 4.33 17.96 -7.41
N THR A 41 4.83 18.80 -6.50
CA THR A 41 4.87 18.50 -5.06
C THR A 41 3.52 18.10 -4.47
N THR A 42 2.45 18.81 -4.84
CA THR A 42 1.08 18.54 -4.35
C THR A 42 0.56 17.22 -4.90
N GLU A 43 0.79 16.95 -6.19
CA GLU A 43 0.38 15.69 -6.82
C GLU A 43 1.12 14.50 -6.22
N LEU A 44 2.40 14.64 -5.88
CA LEU A 44 3.19 13.61 -5.19
C LEU A 44 2.66 13.29 -3.80
N GLU A 45 2.30 14.31 -3.03
CA GLU A 45 1.72 14.14 -1.70
C GLU A 45 0.40 13.35 -1.78
N TYR A 46 -0.54 13.83 -2.61
CA TYR A 46 -1.86 13.19 -2.71
C TYR A 46 -1.81 11.80 -3.34
N SER A 47 -0.93 11.57 -4.32
CA SER A 47 -0.76 10.24 -4.93
C SER A 47 -0.18 9.23 -3.95
N SER A 48 0.80 9.63 -3.12
CA SER A 48 1.32 8.78 -2.04
C SER A 48 0.25 8.41 -1.02
N ILE A 49 -0.57 9.38 -0.59
CA ILE A 49 -1.70 9.15 0.30
C ILE A 49 -2.70 8.18 -0.35
N TYR A 50 -3.13 8.46 -1.57
CA TYR A 50 -4.08 7.61 -2.31
C TYR A 50 -3.61 6.15 -2.39
N LEU A 51 -2.36 5.92 -2.81
CA LEU A 51 -1.81 4.57 -2.93
C LEU A 51 -1.66 3.89 -1.57
N THR A 52 -1.25 4.62 -0.54
CA THR A 52 -1.19 4.10 0.83
C THR A 52 -2.55 3.57 1.26
N HIS A 53 -3.62 4.34 1.02
CA HIS A 53 -4.99 3.93 1.35
C HIS A 53 -5.42 2.71 0.54
N ALA A 54 -5.15 2.68 -0.77
CA ALA A 54 -5.51 1.57 -1.64
C ALA A 54 -4.81 0.26 -1.23
N LEU A 55 -3.48 0.28 -1.02
CA LEU A 55 -2.72 -0.89 -0.59
C LEU A 55 -3.21 -1.42 0.76
N PHE A 56 -3.46 -0.51 1.72
CA PHE A 56 -3.94 -0.91 3.04
C PHE A 56 -5.33 -1.54 2.96
N GLY A 57 -6.23 -0.97 2.15
CA GLY A 57 -7.57 -1.51 1.91
C GLY A 57 -7.54 -2.92 1.32
N VAL A 58 -6.72 -3.14 0.28
CA VAL A 58 -6.55 -4.48 -0.33
C VAL A 58 -6.05 -5.50 0.70
N CYS A 59 -5.02 -5.15 1.48
CA CYS A 59 -4.52 -6.01 2.55
C CYS A 59 -5.59 -6.33 3.59
N GLN A 60 -6.38 -5.34 4.01
CA GLN A 60 -7.47 -5.53 4.97
C GLN A 60 -8.54 -6.47 4.42
N THR A 61 -8.98 -6.28 3.18
CA THR A 61 -9.95 -7.16 2.52
C THR A 61 -9.42 -8.58 2.38
N TRP A 62 -8.16 -8.74 1.95
CA TRP A 62 -7.51 -10.06 1.84
C TRP A 62 -7.50 -10.79 3.19
N ILE A 63 -7.18 -10.09 4.27
CA ILE A 63 -7.19 -10.64 5.63
C ILE A 63 -8.62 -10.99 6.06
N ALA A 64 -9.59 -10.11 5.83
CA ALA A 64 -11.00 -10.32 6.18
C ALA A 64 -11.61 -11.53 5.44
N HIS A 65 -11.17 -11.80 4.22
CA HIS A 65 -11.57 -12.98 3.44
C HIS A 65 -10.86 -14.28 3.87
N GLY A 66 -10.04 -14.25 4.92
CA GLY A 66 -9.34 -15.42 5.44
C GLY A 66 -8.05 -15.75 4.69
N LYS A 67 -7.49 -14.80 3.93
CA LYS A 67 -6.25 -14.97 3.14
C LYS A 67 -6.33 -16.17 2.18
N LYS A 68 -7.33 -16.17 1.31
CA LYS A 68 -7.54 -17.26 0.33
C LYS A 68 -6.39 -17.33 -0.67
N GLU A 69 -5.95 -16.18 -1.13
CA GLU A 69 -4.75 -15.98 -1.94
C GLU A 69 -3.51 -16.05 -1.06
N SER A 70 -2.39 -16.53 -1.60
CA SER A 70 -1.09 -16.48 -0.96
C SER A 70 -0.57 -15.04 -0.85
N SER A 71 0.38 -14.82 0.07
CA SER A 71 1.02 -13.51 0.20
C SER A 71 1.68 -13.06 -1.11
N GLN A 72 2.24 -14.01 -1.88
CA GLN A 72 2.90 -13.72 -3.15
C GLN A 72 1.89 -13.26 -4.20
N GLU A 73 0.73 -13.92 -4.33
CA GLU A 73 -0.31 -13.51 -5.27
C GLU A 73 -0.83 -12.09 -4.98
N ILE A 74 -0.99 -11.73 -3.70
CA ILE A 74 -1.37 -10.37 -3.33
C ILE A 74 -0.26 -9.37 -3.60
N THR A 75 1.01 -9.72 -3.33
CA THR A 75 2.15 -8.88 -3.70
C THR A 75 2.18 -8.65 -5.21
N ASP A 76 2.09 -9.69 -6.02
CA ASP A 76 2.12 -9.58 -7.48
C ASP A 76 0.94 -8.74 -8.01
N PHE A 77 -0.26 -8.95 -7.46
CA PHE A 77 -1.42 -8.12 -7.76
C PHE A 77 -1.17 -6.64 -7.44
N LEU A 78 -0.66 -6.33 -6.25
CA LEU A 78 -0.38 -4.95 -5.83
C LEU A 78 0.70 -4.30 -6.70
N MET A 79 1.76 -5.04 -7.05
CA MET A 79 2.83 -4.56 -7.93
C MET A 79 2.28 -4.25 -9.32
N LYS A 80 1.42 -5.14 -9.87
CA LYS A 80 0.71 -4.90 -11.13
C LYS A 80 -0.18 -3.66 -11.08
N MET A 81 -0.93 -3.45 -10.00
CA MET A 81 -1.78 -2.26 -9.81
C MET A 81 -0.96 -0.96 -9.71
N LEU A 82 0.30 -1.06 -9.26
CA LEU A 82 1.25 0.05 -9.23
C LEU A 82 1.93 0.30 -10.59
N GLY A 83 1.53 -0.41 -11.66
CA GLY A 83 2.10 -0.28 -12.99
C GLY A 83 3.44 -1.01 -13.17
N ASP A 84 3.87 -1.79 -12.18
CA ASP A 84 5.06 -2.65 -12.31
C ASP A 84 4.66 -3.89 -13.11
N THR A 85 5.06 -3.89 -14.39
CA THR A 85 4.83 -4.98 -15.33
C THR A 85 6.17 -5.62 -15.65
N ASN A 86 6.58 -6.59 -14.83
CA ASN A 86 7.54 -7.60 -15.28
C ASN A 86 6.88 -8.52 -16.31
#